data_AF-A0A1G6L171-F1
#
_entry.id   AF-A0A1G6L171-F1
#
_cell.length_a   1.000
_cell.length_b   1.000
_cell.length_c   1.000
_cell.angle_alpha   90.00
_cell.angle_beta   90.00
_cell.angle_gamma   90.00
#
_symmetry.space_group_name_H-M   'P 1'
#
loop_
_entity.id
_entity.type
_entity.pdbx_description
1 polymer ?
#
loop_
_entity_poly.entity_id
_entity_poly.type
_entity_poly.pdbx_seq_one_letter_code
_entity_poly.pdbx_strand_id
1 'polypeptide(L)'
;MSGKLYRTDLGDELATGIVSAARTSLGDTLRSVLYFTPSAFDILYLRQDLYDSTADARDAKAQLVEFEQAGFSEVPVRTAIARKESSSDIGDYEFTVRFHESGFVVRVLQRDVGVLLTIDSMDVNAFEDAAVAIQGLLHGE
;
A
#
# COMPACT_ATOMS: atom_id res chain seq x y z
N MET A 1 16.12 4.65 23.99
CA MET A 1 16.55 3.71 22.93
C MET A 1 15.29 3.07 22.36
N SER A 2 14.64 3.74 21.41
CA SER A 2 13.40 3.23 20.81
C SER A 2 13.75 1.96 20.04
N GLY A 3 13.30 0.82 20.54
CA GLY A 3 13.38 -0.43 19.78
C GLY A 3 12.56 -0.23 18.50
N LYS A 4 13.11 -0.63 17.36
CA LYS A 4 12.40 -0.59 16.08
C LYS A 4 11.07 -1.34 16.24
N LEU A 5 9.95 -0.59 16.28
CA LEU A 5 8.60 -1.12 16.37
C LEU A 5 8.20 -1.90 15.11
N TYR A 6 8.83 -1.54 13.99
CA TYR A 6 8.54 -2.05 12.66
C TYR A 6 9.75 -2.78 12.06
N ARG A 7 9.49 -3.86 11.31
CA ARG A 7 10.54 -4.64 10.65
C ARG A 7 11.14 -3.93 9.44
N THR A 8 10.44 -2.94 8.91
CA THR A 8 10.83 -2.13 7.75
C THR A 8 11.56 -0.85 8.14
N ASP A 9 11.84 -0.62 9.43
CA ASP A 9 12.45 0.61 9.96
C ASP A 9 11.60 1.87 9.80
N LEU A 10 10.33 1.70 9.42
CA LEU A 10 9.32 2.75 9.33
C LEU A 10 9.23 3.55 10.64
N GLY A 11 9.08 4.88 10.54
CA GLY A 11 8.85 5.74 11.69
C GLY A 11 7.37 5.78 12.12
N ASP A 12 7.12 5.89 13.43
CA ASP A 12 5.76 5.90 13.99
C ASP A 12 4.86 7.02 13.44
N GLU A 13 5.45 8.20 13.16
CA GLU A 13 4.74 9.35 12.58
C GLU A 13 4.20 9.02 11.18
N LEU A 14 5.05 8.44 10.33
CA LEU A 14 4.65 8.04 9.00
C LEU A 14 3.66 6.87 9.02
N ALA A 15 3.88 5.88 9.89
CA ALA A 15 2.94 4.78 10.08
C ALA A 15 1.54 5.28 10.46
N THR A 16 1.48 6.22 11.40
CA THR A 16 0.23 6.87 11.84
C THR A 16 -0.40 7.65 10.69
N GLY A 17 0.38 8.46 9.97
CA GLY A 17 -0.09 9.25 8.83
C GLY A 17 -0.70 8.38 7.74
N ILE A 18 -0.05 7.27 7.38
CA ILE A 18 -0.56 6.34 6.35
C ILE A 18 -1.90 5.73 6.78
N VAL A 19 -2.01 5.27 8.04
CA VAL A 19 -3.26 4.68 8.54
C VAL A 19 -4.36 5.74 8.60
N SER A 20 -4.05 6.95 9.06
CA SER A 20 -5.00 8.06 9.09
C SER A 20 -5.50 8.41 7.70
N ALA A 21 -4.61 8.56 6.72
CA ALA A 21 -4.98 8.84 5.32
C ALA A 21 -5.91 7.76 4.75
N ALA A 22 -5.53 6.48 4.92
CA ALA A 22 -6.35 5.36 4.44
C ALA A 22 -7.73 5.33 5.10
N ARG A 23 -7.82 5.55 6.42
CA ARG A 23 -9.10 5.53 7.15
C ARG A 23 -10.00 6.72 6.83
N THR A 24 -9.42 7.90 6.58
CA THR A 24 -10.19 9.10 6.21
C THR A 24 -10.94 8.89 4.90
N SER A 25 -10.29 8.30 3.89
CA SER A 25 -10.90 8.11 2.57
C SER A 25 -11.75 6.84 2.48
N LEU A 26 -11.31 5.73 3.07
CA LEU A 26 -11.93 4.41 2.88
C LEU A 26 -12.90 4.02 4.00
N GLY A 27 -12.83 4.70 5.14
CA GLY A 27 -13.71 4.45 6.29
C GLY A 27 -13.75 2.98 6.70
N ASP A 28 -14.95 2.46 6.90
CA ASP A 28 -15.18 1.11 7.40
C ASP A 28 -14.91 0.01 6.37
N THR A 29 -14.81 0.38 5.09
CA THR A 29 -14.52 -0.58 3.99
C THR A 29 -13.07 -1.06 4.03
N LEU A 30 -12.18 -0.30 4.72
CA LEU A 30 -10.78 -0.64 4.88
C LEU A 30 -10.59 -1.87 5.76
N ARG A 31 -10.00 -2.91 5.17
CA ARG A 31 -9.69 -4.17 5.86
C ARG A 31 -8.28 -4.19 6.45
N SER A 32 -7.28 -3.72 5.72
CA SER A 32 -5.90 -3.71 6.20
C SER A 32 -5.04 -2.70 5.47
N VAL A 33 -3.98 -2.24 6.15
CA VAL A 33 -2.92 -1.40 5.61
C VAL A 33 -1.59 -2.06 5.89
N LEU A 34 -0.83 -2.33 4.84
CA LEU A 34 0.52 -2.90 4.93
C LEU A 34 1.51 -1.91 4.36
N TYR A 35 2.62 -1.72 5.06
CA TYR A 35 3.80 -1.07 4.51
C TYR A 35 4.84 -2.13 4.19
N PHE A 36 5.48 -2.05 3.04
CA PHE A 36 6.43 -3.05 2.61
C PHE A 36 7.60 -2.45 1.83
N THR A 37 8.74 -3.10 1.97
CA THR A 37 9.96 -2.88 1.21
C THR A 37 10.23 -4.11 0.36
N PRO A 38 11.26 -4.13 -0.51
CA PRO A 38 11.66 -5.33 -1.24
C PRO A 38 11.95 -6.57 -0.36
N SER A 39 12.22 -6.40 0.94
CA SER A 39 12.67 -7.49 1.81
C SER A 39 11.85 -7.69 3.08
N ALA A 40 10.98 -6.75 3.45
CA ALA A 40 10.21 -6.80 4.69
C ALA A 40 8.84 -6.15 4.54
N PHE A 41 7.95 -6.42 5.51
CA PHE A 41 6.68 -5.72 5.63
C PHE A 41 6.19 -5.64 7.07
N ASP A 42 5.35 -4.64 7.29
CA ASP A 42 4.65 -4.37 8.53
C ASP A 42 3.15 -4.21 8.29
N ILE A 43 2.36 -4.73 9.24
CA ILE A 43 0.91 -4.52 9.28
C ILE A 43 0.67 -3.28 10.11
N LEU A 44 0.26 -2.19 9.47
CA LEU A 44 0.01 -0.92 10.15
C LEU A 44 -1.42 -0.84 10.70
N TYR A 45 -2.35 -1.47 10.00
CA TYR A 45 -3.75 -1.56 10.39
C TYR A 45 -4.34 -2.89 9.94
N LEU A 46 -5.20 -3.45 10.79
CA LEU A 46 -5.99 -4.62 10.51
C LEU A 46 -7.35 -4.47 11.17
N ARG A 47 -8.43 -4.67 10.38
CA ARG A 47 -9.79 -4.68 10.92
C ARG A 47 -10.00 -5.93 11.77
N GLN A 48 -10.67 -5.74 12.90
CA GLN A 48 -10.72 -6.74 13.99
C GLN A 48 -11.51 -8.00 13.65
N ASP A 49 -12.37 -7.97 12.63
CA ASP A 49 -13.26 -9.07 12.22
C ASP A 49 -12.61 -10.04 11.21
N LEU A 50 -11.39 -9.76 10.74
CA LEU A 50 -10.80 -10.47 9.61
C LEU A 50 -10.04 -11.74 9.98
N TYR A 51 -9.42 -11.76 11.16
CA TYR A 51 -8.57 -12.86 11.60
C TYR A 51 -8.70 -13.06 13.11
N ASP A 52 -8.70 -14.32 13.54
CA ASP A 52 -8.79 -14.67 14.96
C ASP A 52 -7.51 -14.32 15.73
N SER A 53 -6.36 -14.24 15.04
CA SER A 53 -5.08 -13.87 15.63
C SER A 53 -4.20 -13.02 14.71
N THR A 54 -3.27 -12.28 15.31
CA THR A 54 -2.24 -11.52 14.57
C THR A 54 -1.29 -12.42 13.79
N ALA A 55 -1.09 -13.67 14.22
CA ALA A 55 -0.25 -14.64 13.51
C ALA A 55 -0.90 -15.05 12.19
N ASP A 56 -2.18 -15.41 12.23
CA ASP A 56 -2.95 -15.80 11.04
C ASP A 56 -3.04 -14.65 10.03
N ALA A 57 -3.25 -13.43 10.54
CA ALA A 57 -3.19 -12.23 9.72
C ALA A 57 -1.81 -12.09 9.05
N ARG A 58 -0.72 -12.25 9.81
CA ARG A 58 0.63 -12.09 9.28
C ARG A 58 0.94 -13.09 8.17
N ASP A 59 0.56 -14.36 8.35
CA ASP A 59 0.81 -15.40 7.37
C ASP A 59 0.01 -15.17 6.08
N ALA A 60 -1.27 -14.81 6.20
CA ALA A 60 -2.11 -14.47 5.05
C ALA A 60 -1.59 -13.22 4.30
N LYS A 61 -1.13 -12.20 5.03
CA LYS A 61 -0.57 -10.98 4.43
C LYS A 61 0.81 -11.20 3.83
N ALA A 62 1.63 -12.11 4.36
CA ALA A 62 2.93 -12.43 3.80
C ALA A 62 2.82 -12.94 2.36
N GLN A 63 1.87 -13.84 2.09
CA GLN A 63 1.61 -14.35 0.73
C GLN A 63 1.20 -13.24 -0.25
N LEU A 64 0.36 -12.30 0.22
CA LEU A 64 -0.05 -11.15 -0.60
C LEU A 64 1.14 -10.21 -0.89
N VAL A 65 1.96 -9.93 0.12
CA VAL A 65 3.13 -9.04 0.01
C VAL A 65 4.21 -9.65 -0.89
N GLU A 66 4.44 -10.96 -0.82
CA GLU A 66 5.45 -11.63 -1.65
C GLU A 66 5.20 -11.38 -3.15
N PHE A 67 3.94 -11.43 -3.58
CA PHE A 67 3.56 -11.06 -4.94
C PHE A 67 3.87 -9.59 -5.26
N GLU A 68 3.68 -8.68 -4.31
CA GLU A 68 3.97 -7.25 -4.54
C GLU A 68 5.44 -6.90 -4.53
N GLN A 69 6.23 -7.60 -3.74
CA GLN A 69 7.68 -7.40 -3.70
C GLN A 69 8.31 -7.70 -5.06
N ALA A 70 7.80 -8.69 -5.79
CA ALA A 70 8.19 -8.92 -7.18
C ALA A 70 7.93 -7.69 -8.08
N GLY A 71 6.87 -6.92 -7.78
CA GLY A 71 6.47 -5.72 -8.50
C GLY A 71 7.49 -4.56 -8.46
N PHE A 72 8.41 -4.53 -7.49
CA PHE A 72 9.49 -3.53 -7.49
C PHE A 72 10.43 -3.67 -8.70
N SER A 73 10.58 -4.89 -9.23
CA SER A 73 11.41 -5.14 -10.42
C SER A 73 10.85 -4.47 -11.68
N GLU A 74 9.56 -4.14 -11.69
CA GLU A 74 8.90 -3.45 -12.80
C GLU A 74 9.13 -1.93 -12.76
N VAL A 75 9.44 -1.36 -11.59
CA VAL A 75 9.55 0.10 -11.41
C VAL A 75 10.59 0.72 -12.35
N PRO A 76 11.84 0.21 -12.47
CA PRO A 76 12.84 0.78 -13.37
C PRO A 76 12.41 0.73 -14.84
N VAL A 77 11.78 -0.36 -15.25
CA VAL A 77 11.28 -0.55 -16.62
C VAL A 77 10.16 0.44 -16.91
N ARG A 78 9.20 0.60 -15.98
CA ARG A 78 8.10 1.56 -16.11
C ARG A 78 8.59 3.00 -16.14
N THR A 79 9.51 3.38 -15.25
CA THR A 79 10.11 4.72 -15.27
C THR A 79 10.83 5.01 -16.59
N ALA A 80 11.53 4.02 -17.16
CA ALA A 80 12.18 4.17 -18.46
C ALA A 80 11.18 4.35 -19.60
N ILE A 81 10.04 3.63 -19.58
CA ILE A 81 8.96 3.77 -20.57
C ILE A 81 8.27 5.14 -20.42
N ALA A 82 7.91 5.54 -19.21
CA ALA A 82 7.24 6.82 -18.95
C ALA A 82 8.10 8.03 -19.37
N ARG A 83 9.43 7.97 -19.16
CA ARG A 83 10.35 9.02 -19.65
C ARG A 83 10.44 9.10 -21.17
N LYS A 84 10.12 8.01 -21.87
CA LYS A 84 10.20 7.91 -23.33
C LYS A 84 8.89 8.38 -24.00
N GLU A 85 7.76 8.16 -23.34
CA GLU A 85 6.43 8.60 -23.76
C GLU A 85 6.15 9.99 -23.17
N SER A 86 6.50 11.06 -23.90
CA SER A 86 6.33 12.46 -23.44
C SER A 86 4.87 12.95 -23.36
N SER A 87 3.90 12.07 -23.59
CA SER A 87 2.47 12.32 -23.40
C SER A 87 1.74 10.98 -23.38
N SER A 88 1.69 10.34 -22.22
CA SER A 88 0.74 9.26 -22.00
C SER A 88 -0.68 9.82 -22.17
N ASP A 89 -1.47 9.24 -23.08
CA ASP A 89 -2.89 9.64 -23.29
C ASP A 89 -3.73 9.54 -22.00
N ILE A 90 -3.24 8.79 -21.00
CA ILE A 90 -3.90 8.54 -19.72
C ILE A 90 -3.22 9.24 -18.54
N GLY A 91 -2.19 10.05 -18.78
CA GLY A 91 -1.43 10.74 -17.73
C GLY A 91 -0.35 9.88 -17.07
N ASP A 92 0.22 10.41 -15.99
CA ASP A 92 1.27 9.76 -15.22
C ASP A 92 0.73 8.56 -14.43
N TYR A 93 1.60 7.58 -14.19
CA TYR A 93 1.23 6.42 -13.38
C TYR A 93 1.10 6.78 -11.90
N GLU A 94 -0.09 6.61 -11.34
CA GLU A 94 -0.34 6.91 -9.92
C GLU A 94 -0.34 5.63 -9.05
N PHE A 95 -1.28 4.72 -9.25
CA PHE A 95 -1.43 3.51 -8.43
C PHE A 95 -2.07 2.36 -9.23
N THR A 96 -2.14 1.17 -8.63
CA THR A 96 -2.85 0.02 -9.21
C THR A 96 -3.99 -0.44 -8.31
N VAL A 97 -5.11 -0.81 -8.94
CA VAL A 97 -6.24 -1.50 -8.30
C VAL A 97 -6.35 -2.89 -8.89
N ARG A 98 -6.42 -3.92 -8.03
CA ARG A 98 -6.70 -5.30 -8.43
C ARG A 98 -8.01 -5.77 -7.84
N PHE A 99 -8.78 -6.43 -8.68
CA PHE A 99 -10.07 -7.00 -8.34
C PHE A 99 -9.88 -8.43 -7.86
N HIS A 100 -10.50 -8.75 -6.72
CA HIS A 100 -10.61 -10.09 -6.18
C HIS A 100 -12.09 -10.40 -5.95
N GLU A 101 -12.44 -11.69 -5.91
CA GLU A 101 -13.82 -12.14 -5.67
C GLU A 101 -14.43 -11.52 -4.41
N SER A 102 -13.60 -11.35 -3.37
CA SER A 102 -14.04 -10.85 -2.07
C SER A 102 -13.51 -9.44 -1.76
N GLY A 103 -13.16 -8.63 -2.75
CA GLY A 103 -12.78 -7.23 -2.53
C GLY A 103 -11.66 -6.72 -3.44
N PHE A 104 -10.94 -5.72 -2.97
CA PHE A 104 -9.99 -4.95 -3.77
C PHE A 104 -8.64 -4.86 -3.09
N VAL A 105 -7.59 -4.84 -3.91
CA VAL A 105 -6.25 -4.50 -3.45
C VAL A 105 -5.78 -3.25 -4.19
N VAL A 106 -5.54 -2.18 -3.44
CA VAL A 106 -4.92 -0.95 -3.95
C VAL A 106 -3.45 -0.98 -3.56
N ARG A 107 -2.57 -0.79 -4.54
CA ARG A 107 -1.13 -0.71 -4.33
C ARG A 107 -0.60 0.64 -4.76
N VAL A 108 0.13 1.25 -3.85
CA VAL A 108 0.92 2.46 -4.06
C VAL A 108 2.40 2.08 -3.92
N LEU A 109 3.21 2.42 -4.92
CA LEU A 109 4.66 2.20 -4.90
C LEU A 109 5.37 3.53 -4.99
N GLN A 110 6.42 3.71 -4.19
CA GLN A 110 7.29 4.87 -4.25
C GLN A 110 8.75 4.43 -4.04
N ARG A 111 9.58 4.57 -5.07
CA ARG A 111 10.99 4.11 -5.04
C ARG A 111 11.10 2.65 -4.55
N ASP A 112 11.68 2.45 -3.37
CA ASP A 112 11.94 1.15 -2.74
C ASP A 112 10.97 0.83 -1.60
N VAL A 113 9.83 1.52 -1.53
CA VAL A 113 8.80 1.31 -0.51
C VAL A 113 7.41 1.25 -1.16
N GLY A 114 6.46 0.64 -0.46
CA GLY A 114 5.10 0.53 -0.95
C GLY A 114 4.08 0.40 0.17
N VAL A 115 2.83 0.73 -0.17
CA VAL A 115 1.67 0.55 0.69
C VAL A 115 0.63 -0.30 -0.04
N LEU A 116 0.09 -1.29 0.67
CA LEU A 116 -1.04 -2.11 0.23
C LEU A 116 -2.25 -1.85 1.11
N LEU A 117 -3.36 -1.58 0.46
CA LEU A 117 -4.67 -1.47 1.08
C LEU A 117 -5.51 -2.64 0.59
N THR A 118 -6.21 -3.30 1.51
CA THR A 118 -7.27 -4.25 1.15
C THR A 118 -8.62 -3.67 1.53
N ILE A 119 -9.61 -3.74 0.65
CA ILE A 119 -10.90 -3.04 0.80
C ILE A 119 -12.07 -3.99 0.45
N ASP A 120 -13.21 -3.84 1.13
CA ASP A 120 -14.46 -4.57 0.85
C ASP A 120 -15.11 -4.20 -0.50
N SER A 121 -15.32 -2.91 -0.72
CA SER A 121 -16.15 -2.38 -1.80
C SER A 121 -15.39 -1.42 -2.70
N MET A 122 -15.82 -1.33 -3.96
CA MET A 122 -15.24 -0.41 -4.94
C MET A 122 -15.81 0.99 -4.77
N ASP A 123 -14.93 1.94 -4.46
CA ASP A 123 -15.18 3.36 -4.66
C ASP A 123 -13.90 3.96 -5.25
N VAL A 124 -13.91 4.24 -6.55
CA VAL A 124 -12.72 4.69 -7.28
C VAL A 124 -12.21 6.02 -6.73
N ASN A 125 -13.11 6.95 -6.40
CA ASN A 125 -12.73 8.25 -5.88
C ASN A 125 -12.08 8.09 -4.49
N ALA A 126 -12.65 7.24 -3.64
CA ALA A 126 -12.05 6.95 -2.34
C ALA A 126 -10.68 6.26 -2.45
N PHE A 127 -10.47 5.43 -3.48
CA PHE A 127 -9.19 4.78 -3.75
C PHE A 127 -8.15 5.80 -4.21
N GLU A 128 -8.53 6.70 -5.11
CA GLU A 128 -7.69 7.79 -5.61
C GLU A 128 -7.30 8.74 -4.47
N ASP A 129 -8.28 9.21 -3.68
CA ASP A 129 -8.04 10.07 -2.53
C ASP A 129 -7.05 9.44 -1.53
N ALA A 130 -7.22 8.15 -1.23
CA ALA A 130 -6.31 7.41 -0.36
C ALA A 130 -4.91 7.30 -0.97
N ALA A 131 -4.82 6.95 -2.26
CA ALA A 131 -3.56 6.74 -2.94
C ALA A 131 -2.74 8.03 -3.04
N VAL A 132 -3.36 9.14 -3.44
CA VAL A 132 -2.72 10.46 -3.55
C VAL A 132 -2.22 10.94 -2.19
N ALA A 133 -3.03 10.81 -1.14
CA ALA A 133 -2.63 11.19 0.21
C ALA A 133 -1.42 10.37 0.69
N ILE A 134 -1.41 9.05 0.45
CA ILE A 134 -0.30 8.17 0.82
C ILE A 134 0.95 8.48 0.00
N GLN A 135 0.84 8.72 -1.31
CA GLN A 135 1.99 9.13 -2.13
C GLN A 135 2.64 10.41 -1.61
N GLY A 136 1.84 11.40 -1.21
CA GLY A 136 2.33 12.64 -0.61
C GLY A 136 3.14 12.39 0.66
N LEU A 137 2.71 11.45 1.49
CA LEU A 137 3.45 11.04 2.70
C LEU A 137 4.76 10.32 2.36
N LEU A 138 4.75 9.41 1.38
CA LEU A 138 5.95 8.67 0.95
C LEU A 138 6.97 9.54 0.20
N HIS A 139 6.56 10.67 -0.38
CA HIS A 139 7.46 11.65 -0.98
C HIS A 139 8.22 12.50 0.06
N GLY A 140 7.65 12.66 1.25
CA GLY A 140 8.25 13.43 2.34
C GLY A 140 9.28 12.65 3.16
N GLU A 141 9.43 11.34 2.89
CA GLU A 141 10.40 10.43 3.53
C GLU A 141 11.79 10.47 2.87
#